data_AF-A0A841VHR8-F1
#
_entry.id   AF-A0A841VHR8-F1
#
_cell.length_a   1.000
_cell.length_b   1.000
_cell.length_c   1.000
_cell.angle_alpha   90.00
_cell.angle_beta   90.00
_cell.angle_gamma   90.00
#
_symmetry.space_group_name_H-M   'P 1'
#
loop_
_entity.id
_entity.type
_entity.pdbx_description
1 polymer ?
#
loop_
_entity_poly.entity_id
_entity_poly.type
_entity_poly.pdbx_seq_one_letter_code
_entity_poly.pdbx_strand_id
1 'polypeptide(L)' 'MKLYATSIPQALPIWATVISNDAGLIEVEINDQDPGFHSMIEELSTEIQPGVIGVKASDLCQILSIEMVDSNEEN' A
#
# COMPACT_ATOMS: atom_id res chain seq x y z
N MET A 1 -3.95 -9.45 3.11
CA MET A 1 -4.29 -8.51 1.99
C MET A 1 -3.29 -8.68 0.82
N LYS A 2 -3.61 -8.24 -0.41
CA LYS A 2 -2.67 -8.22 -1.55
C LYS A 2 -2.57 -6.82 -2.16
N LEU A 3 -1.37 -6.44 -2.59
CA LEU A 3 -1.08 -5.20 -3.31
C LEU A 3 -0.41 -5.52 -4.64
N TYR A 4 -0.73 -4.72 -5.67
CA TYR A 4 -0.12 -4.81 -6.99
C TYR A 4 0.55 -3.48 -7.29
N ALA A 5 1.82 -3.53 -7.65
CA ALA A 5 2.64 -2.34 -7.88
C ALA A 5 3.54 -2.54 -9.11
N THR A 6 3.90 -1.45 -9.78
CA THR A 6 4.88 -1.48 -10.88
C THR A 6 6.31 -1.28 -10.36
N SER A 7 6.45 -0.72 -9.17
CA SER A 7 7.72 -0.52 -8.47
C SER A 7 7.53 -0.69 -6.96
N ILE A 8 8.56 -1.19 -6.29
CA ILE A 8 8.61 -1.31 -4.82
C ILE A 8 10.01 -0.93 -4.33
N PRO A 9 10.16 -0.48 -3.08
CA PRO A 9 11.48 -0.25 -2.49
C PRO A 9 12.27 -1.56 -2.39
N GLN A 10 13.61 -1.45 -2.33
CA GLN A 10 14.50 -2.62 -2.18
C GLN A 10 14.26 -3.39 -0.87
N ALA A 11 13.78 -2.71 0.17
CA ALA A 11 13.43 -3.31 1.45
C ALA A 11 11.95 -3.08 1.73
N LEU A 12 11.21 -4.17 1.88
CA LEU A 12 9.84 -4.15 2.36
C LEU A 12 9.79 -4.31 3.88
N PRO A 13 8.75 -3.79 4.55
CA PRO A 13 8.47 -4.12 5.93
C PRO A 13 8.33 -5.64 6.13
N ILE A 14 8.63 -6.13 7.35
CA ILE A 14 8.60 -7.57 7.67
C ILE A 14 7.23 -8.23 7.44
N TRP A 15 6.16 -7.44 7.40
CA TRP A 15 4.79 -7.86 7.17
C TRP A 15 4.38 -7.85 5.69
N ALA A 16 5.30 -7.52 4.78
CA ALA A 16 5.07 -7.50 3.34
C ALA A 16 6.06 -8.42 2.63
N THR A 17 5.56 -9.28 1.74
CA THR A 17 6.36 -10.24 0.98
C THR A 17 6.03 -10.17 -0.51
N VAL A 18 7.06 -10.05 -1.36
CA VAL A 18 6.87 -10.21 -2.81
C VAL A 18 6.59 -11.67 -3.12
N ILE A 19 5.44 -11.97 -3.72
CA ILE A 19 5.04 -13.32 -4.08
C ILE A 19 5.08 -13.57 -5.59
N SER A 20 5.05 -12.51 -6.40
CA SER A 20 5.22 -12.59 -7.86
C SER A 20 5.83 -11.30 -8.41
N ASN A 21 6.56 -11.41 -9.52
CA ASN A 21 6.98 -10.30 -10.36
C ASN A 21 6.94 -10.78 -11.81
N ASP A 22 5.87 -10.43 -12.52
CA ASP A 22 5.64 -10.83 -13.90
C ASP A 22 5.35 -9.61 -14.78
N ALA A 23 6.06 -9.50 -15.90
CA ALA A 23 5.92 -8.43 -16.89
C ALA A 23 5.90 -7.00 -16.32
N GLY A 24 6.59 -6.75 -15.20
CA GLY A 24 6.61 -5.44 -14.53
C GLY A 24 5.45 -5.19 -13.56
N LEU A 25 4.58 -6.17 -13.33
CA LEU A 25 3.59 -6.18 -12.26
C LEU A 25 4.11 -7.01 -11.08
N ILE A 26 4.31 -6.33 -9.95
CA ILE A 26 4.81 -6.91 -8.71
C ILE A 26 3.62 -7.17 -7.80
N GLU A 27 3.43 -8.42 -7.40
CA GLU A 27 2.42 -8.82 -6.43
C GLU A 27 3.06 -8.96 -5.05
N VAL A 28 2.53 -8.20 -4.09
CA VAL A 28 2.98 -8.19 -2.71
C VAL A 28 1.86 -8.70 -1.81
N GLU A 29 2.15 -9.78 -1.09
CA GLU A 29 1.29 -10.28 -0.02
C GLU A 29 1.56 -9.51 1.27
N ILE A 30 0.49 -9.03 1.89
CA ILE A 30 0.52 -8.29 3.15
C ILE A 30 -0.08 -9.17 4.23
N ASN A 31 0.72 -9.45 5.26
CA ASN A 31 0.26 -10.05 6.50
C ASN A 31 -0.52 -9.01 7.30
N ASP A 32 -1.83 -8.96 7.05
CA ASP A 32 -2.73 -8.05 7.74
C ASP A 32 -2.97 -8.41 9.21
N GLN A 33 -2.47 -9.55 9.69
CA GLN A 33 -2.50 -9.91 11.11
C GLN A 33 -1.26 -9.43 11.87
N ASP A 34 -0.25 -8.91 11.16
CA ASP A 34 0.97 -8.42 11.80
C ASP A 34 0.68 -7.13 12.59
N PRO A 35 1.11 -7.05 13.87
CA PRO A 35 0.91 -5.84 14.67
C PRO A 35 1.52 -4.59 14.04
N GLY A 36 2.65 -4.71 13.34
CA GLY A 36 3.29 -3.61 12.66
C GLY A 36 2.46 -3.05 11.50
N PHE A 37 1.71 -3.92 10.80
CA PHE A 37 0.76 -3.46 9.79
C PHE A 37 -0.42 -2.72 10.43
N HIS A 38 -1.00 -3.28 11.50
CA HIS A 38 -2.11 -2.63 12.21
C HIS A 38 -1.73 -1.27 12.79
N SER A 39 -0.57 -1.15 13.44
CA SER A 39 -0.09 0.14 13.97
C SER A 39 0.06 1.18 12.86
N MET A 40 0.63 0.81 11.71
CA MET A 40 0.74 1.71 10.56
C MET A 40 -0.64 2.16 10.05
N ILE A 41 -1.59 1.23 9.92
CA ILE A 41 -2.96 1.56 9.49
C ILE A 41 -3.65 2.49 10.49
N GLU A 42 -3.47 2.26 11.79
CA GLU A 42 -4.03 3.11 12.85
C GLU A 42 -3.44 4.53 12.80
N GLU A 43 -2.12 4.66 12.62
CA GLU A 43 -1.45 5.96 12.47
C GLU A 43 -1.92 6.74 11.24
N LEU A 44 -2.17 6.05 10.13
CA LEU A 44 -2.66 6.66 8.89
C LEU A 44 -4.18 6.88 8.85
N SER A 45 -4.92 6.26 9.76
CA SER A 45 -6.37 6.28 9.74
C SER A 45 -6.90 7.68 10.03
N THR A 46 -7.75 8.16 9.12
CA THR A 46 -8.36 9.50 9.22
C THR A 46 -9.82 9.44 8.82
N GLU A 47 -10.58 10.46 9.18
CA GLU A 47 -11.96 10.60 8.72
C GLU A 47 -11.96 10.98 7.23
N ILE A 48 -12.40 10.07 6.37
CA ILE A 48 -12.46 10.30 4.91
C ILE A 48 -13.82 10.86 4.51
N GLN A 49 -14.88 10.46 5.23
CA GLN A 49 -16.24 10.98 5.10
C GLN A 49 -16.86 11.04 6.51
N PRO A 50 -17.93 11.81 6.74
CA PRO A 50 -18.56 11.89 8.05
C PRO A 50 -18.90 10.50 8.63
N GLY A 51 -18.22 10.12 9.72
CA GLY A 51 -18.36 8.81 10.37
C GLY A 51 -17.65 7.63 9.70
N VAL A 52 -16.84 7.87 8.67
CA VAL A 52 -16.07 6.84 7.95
C VAL A 52 -14.59 7.07 8.17
N ILE A 53 -13.98 6.19 8.97
CA ILE A 53 -12.53 6.13 9.18
C ILE A 53 -11.89 5.21 8.15
N GLY A 54 -10.82 5.66 7.53
CA GLY A 54 -10.01 4.84 6.63
C GLY A 54 -8.65 5.45 6.37
N VAL A 55 -7.87 4.79 5.52
CA VAL A 55 -6.56 5.26 5.09
C VAL A 55 -6.65 5.73 3.64
N LYS A 56 -6.09 6.90 3.33
CA LYS A 56 -5.98 7.36 1.94
C LYS A 56 -4.93 6.53 1.23
N ALA A 57 -5.22 6.12 0.00
CA ALA A 57 -4.28 5.38 -0.83
C ALA A 57 -2.94 6.12 -0.99
N SER A 58 -2.95 7.46 -1.06
CA SER A 58 -1.75 8.33 -1.09
C SER A 58 -0.81 8.09 0.06
N ASP A 59 -1.36 8.03 1.25
CA ASP A 59 -0.57 7.98 2.47
C ASP A 59 0.02 6.57 2.63
N LEU A 60 -0.77 5.55 2.26
CA LEU A 60 -0.32 4.16 2.22
C LEU A 60 0.80 3.95 1.18
N CYS A 61 0.63 4.45 -0.04
CA CYS A 61 1.65 4.33 -1.09
C CYS A 61 2.93 5.09 -0.73
N GLN A 62 2.83 6.27 -0.10
CA GLN A 62 4.00 7.01 0.39
C GLN A 62 4.80 6.22 1.42
N ILE A 63 4.15 5.65 2.45
CA ILE A 63 4.85 4.85 3.46
C ILE A 63 5.51 3.62 2.82
N LEU A 64 4.82 2.97 1.89
CA LEU A 64 5.34 1.82 1.17
C LEU A 64 6.36 2.18 0.09
N SER A 65 6.64 3.48 -0.14
CA SER A 65 7.47 3.96 -1.24
C SER A 65 7.06 3.38 -2.60
N ILE A 66 5.75 3.18 -2.79
CA ILE A 66 5.14 2.73 -4.04
C ILE A 66 4.79 3.97 -4.85
N GLU A 67 5.29 4.04 -6.07
CA GLU A 67 4.92 5.10 -6.99
C GLU A 67 3.46 4.90 -7.42
N MET A 68 2.61 5.89 -7.10
CA MET A 68 1.24 5.87 -7.60
C MET A 68 1.23 6.38 -9.02
N VAL A 69 0.64 5.60 -9.93
CA VAL A 69 0.36 6.07 -11.29
C VAL A 69 -0.89 6.93 -11.22
N ASP A 70 -0.70 8.24 -11.24
CA ASP A 70 -1.82 9.18 -11.33
C ASP A 70 -2.50 8.97 -12.68
N SER A 71 -3.75 8.51 -12.70
CA SER A 71 -4.47 8.20 -13.94
C SER A 71 -5.00 9.45 -14.65
N ASN A 72 -4.41 10.62 -14.41
CA ASN A 72 -4.74 11.89 -15.04
C ASN A 72 -4.24 11.98 -16.51
N GLU A 73 -4.34 10.89 -17.27
CA GLU A 73 -4.42 10.98 -18.72
C GLU A 73 -5.88 11.24 -19.12
N GLU A 74 -6.37 12.45 -18.82
CA GLU A 74 -7.37 13.07 -19.69
C GLU A 74 -6.64 13.48 -20.97
N ASN A 75 -6.68 12.61 -21.97
CA ASN A 75 -6.28 12.93 -23.35
C ASN A 75 -7.53 13.07 -24.22
#